data_AF-A0A3Q2DSH6-F1
#
_entry.id   AF-A0A3Q2DSH6-F1
#
_cell.length_a   1.000
_cell.length_b   1.000
_cell.length_c   1.000
_cell.angle_alpha   90.00
_cell.angle_beta   90.00
_cell.angle_gamma   90.00
#
_symmetry.space_group_name_H-M   'P 1'
#
loop_
_entity.id
_entity.type
_entity.pdbx_description
1 polymer ?
#
loop_
_entity_poly.entity_id
_entity_poly.type
_entity_poly.pdbx_seq_one_letter_code
_entity_poly.pdbx_strand_id
1 'polypeptide(L)'
;MNLAHTDCNKKNIFSKGHKKEVKSEAARRRRRVESDVFGDLSRLLPLQPSIRAHLDKPSVIRLTLSYIRMQALLKAGEGFRFEFEKQKQEFTPLDETNMYLKILEGFLMVLSTAGDMIFLSENVSKYMGLSQTELMGHNIFEYTHPCDHEEIRHNLRQTAGRLKRDFVMRIKSALTHRGRIGNLKSTTWKVLHCQGRVKLSVSSSSVSCLLLTCRPLPLSHTLLSTHTFTSQHSMDMRFTYCDQRCFSSAS
;
A
#
# COMPACT_ATOMS: atom_id res chain seq x y z
N MET A 1 5.42 9.55 -75.39
CA MET A 1 6.38 9.60 -74.28
C MET A 1 5.79 9.43 -72.86
N ASN A 2 4.51 9.04 -72.66
CA ASN A 2 3.88 9.08 -71.31
C ASN A 2 3.58 7.73 -70.61
N LEU A 3 4.08 6.59 -71.11
CA LEU A 3 3.78 5.27 -70.50
C LEU A 3 4.80 4.82 -69.43
N ALA A 4 6.01 5.38 -69.39
CA ALA A 4 7.04 4.97 -68.42
C ALA A 4 6.87 5.62 -67.03
N HIS A 5 6.20 6.77 -66.94
CA HIS A 5 6.08 7.54 -65.70
C HIS A 5 5.01 7.01 -64.72
N THR A 6 3.98 6.31 -65.23
CA THR A 6 2.87 5.77 -64.44
C THR A 6 3.20 4.43 -63.77
N ASP A 7 4.08 3.63 -64.37
CA ASP A 7 4.45 2.31 -63.88
C ASP A 7 5.47 2.36 -62.72
N CYS A 8 6.40 3.32 -62.77
CA CYS A 8 7.31 3.61 -61.64
C CYS A 8 6.54 4.05 -60.38
N ASN A 9 5.49 4.86 -60.54
CA ASN A 9 4.70 5.39 -59.42
C ASN A 9 3.84 4.30 -58.76
N LYS A 10 3.26 3.38 -59.55
CA LYS A 10 2.51 2.21 -59.02
C LYS A 10 3.40 1.24 -58.23
N LYS A 11 4.61 0.92 -58.72
CA LYS A 11 5.59 0.06 -58.01
C LYS A 11 6.05 0.69 -56.69
N ASN A 12 6.16 2.03 -56.64
CA ASN A 12 6.55 2.75 -55.43
C ASN A 12 5.43 2.80 -54.38
N ILE A 13 4.16 2.89 -54.80
CA ILE A 13 2.99 2.82 -53.90
C ILE A 13 2.80 1.42 -53.32
N PHE A 14 2.93 0.37 -54.14
CA PHE A 14 2.77 -1.02 -53.71
C PHE A 14 3.89 -1.43 -52.73
N SER A 15 5.15 -1.06 -53.01
CA SER A 15 6.27 -1.32 -52.10
C SER A 15 6.19 -0.52 -50.80
N LYS A 16 5.66 0.71 -50.82
CA LYS A 16 5.35 1.48 -49.59
C LYS A 16 4.22 0.85 -48.79
N GLY A 17 3.16 0.35 -49.45
CA GLY A 17 2.05 -0.36 -48.83
C GLY A 17 2.51 -1.63 -48.12
N HIS A 18 3.29 -2.47 -48.81
CA HIS A 18 3.83 -3.70 -48.26
C HIS A 18 4.82 -3.44 -47.10
N LYS A 19 5.68 -2.43 -47.22
CA LYS A 19 6.55 -1.99 -46.10
C LYS A 19 5.75 -1.48 -44.90
N LYS A 20 4.58 -0.87 -45.12
CA LYS A 20 3.68 -0.40 -44.05
C LYS A 20 2.95 -1.57 -43.38
N GLU A 21 2.52 -2.57 -44.15
CA GLU A 21 1.91 -3.81 -43.65
C GLU A 21 2.91 -4.64 -42.83
N VAL A 22 4.13 -4.85 -43.32
CA VAL A 22 5.19 -5.56 -42.58
C VAL A 22 5.54 -4.83 -41.27
N LYS A 23 5.62 -3.49 -41.29
CA LYS A 23 5.81 -2.68 -40.06
C LYS A 23 4.63 -2.82 -39.09
N SER A 24 3.40 -2.83 -39.60
CA SER A 24 2.19 -3.00 -38.81
C SER A 24 2.13 -4.40 -38.16
N GLU A 25 2.47 -5.44 -38.91
CA GLU A 25 2.52 -6.81 -38.42
C GLU A 25 3.62 -6.99 -37.38
N ALA A 26 4.81 -6.43 -37.62
CA ALA A 26 5.89 -6.41 -36.64
C ALA A 26 5.47 -5.70 -35.33
N ALA A 27 4.76 -4.57 -35.43
CA ALA A 27 4.22 -3.88 -34.26
C ALA A 27 3.16 -4.71 -33.52
N ARG A 28 2.28 -5.42 -34.26
CA ARG A 28 1.29 -6.32 -33.66
C ARG A 28 1.94 -7.50 -32.95
N ARG A 29 2.97 -8.12 -33.55
CA ARG A 29 3.75 -9.19 -32.92
C ARG A 29 4.42 -8.70 -31.63
N ARG A 30 5.05 -7.52 -31.66
CA ARG A 30 5.64 -6.91 -30.45
C ARG A 30 4.61 -6.72 -29.33
N ARG A 31 3.42 -6.18 -29.64
CA ARG A 31 2.33 -6.00 -28.65
C ARG A 31 1.78 -7.32 -28.11
N ARG A 32 1.76 -8.38 -28.92
CA ARG A 32 1.36 -9.73 -28.46
C ARG A 32 2.37 -10.27 -27.45
N VAL A 33 3.66 -10.31 -27.83
CA VAL A 33 4.74 -10.76 -26.93
C VAL A 33 4.77 -9.95 -25.65
N GLU A 34 4.62 -8.63 -25.73
CA GLU A 34 4.52 -7.75 -24.56
C GLU A 34 3.36 -8.17 -23.65
N SER A 35 2.15 -8.35 -24.19
CA SER A 35 0.99 -8.77 -23.41
C SER A 35 1.14 -10.17 -22.80
N ASP A 36 1.80 -11.09 -23.51
CA ASP A 36 2.10 -12.43 -22.99
C ASP A 36 3.05 -12.35 -21.79
N VAL A 37 4.12 -11.55 -21.89
CA VAL A 37 5.07 -11.30 -20.79
C VAL A 37 4.38 -10.63 -19.59
N PHE A 38 3.47 -9.68 -19.81
CA PHE A 38 2.66 -9.11 -18.72
C PHE A 38 1.75 -10.16 -18.08
N GLY A 39 1.19 -11.08 -18.86
CA GLY A 39 0.41 -12.21 -18.36
C GLY A 39 1.25 -13.13 -17.47
N ASP A 40 2.45 -13.49 -17.92
CA ASP A 40 3.42 -14.27 -17.14
C ASP A 40 3.81 -13.55 -15.84
N LEU A 41 4.12 -12.27 -15.92
CA LEU A 41 4.53 -11.49 -14.76
C LEU A 41 3.41 -11.38 -13.72
N SER A 42 2.17 -11.14 -14.17
CA SER A 42 0.99 -11.14 -13.30
C SER A 42 0.80 -12.48 -12.60
N ARG A 43 1.03 -13.61 -13.31
CA ARG A 43 0.94 -14.95 -12.74
C ARG A 43 1.95 -15.21 -11.62
N LEU A 44 3.12 -14.56 -11.66
CA LEU A 44 4.18 -14.71 -10.65
C LEU A 44 3.93 -13.89 -9.37
N LEU A 45 3.00 -12.94 -9.38
CA LEU A 45 2.67 -12.16 -8.19
C LEU A 45 1.95 -13.02 -7.14
N PRO A 46 2.22 -12.84 -5.84
CA PRO A 46 1.58 -13.57 -4.74
C PRO A 46 0.16 -13.03 -4.48
N LEU A 47 -0.70 -13.09 -5.50
CA LEU A 47 -2.05 -12.56 -5.48
C LEU A 47 -3.06 -13.62 -5.94
N GLN A 48 -4.29 -13.51 -5.45
CA GLN A 48 -5.36 -14.41 -5.87
C GLN A 48 -5.66 -14.26 -7.38
N PRO A 49 -6.05 -15.34 -8.09
CA PRO A 49 -6.41 -15.28 -9.52
C PRO A 49 -7.46 -14.21 -9.85
N SER A 50 -8.47 -14.04 -8.98
CA SER A 50 -9.54 -13.05 -9.13
C SER A 50 -9.02 -11.61 -9.18
N ILE A 51 -8.04 -11.28 -8.34
CA ILE A 51 -7.42 -9.95 -8.28
C ILE A 51 -6.55 -9.73 -9.53
N ARG A 52 -5.72 -10.74 -9.88
CA ARG A 52 -4.80 -10.67 -11.03
C ARG A 52 -5.52 -10.40 -12.35
N ALA A 53 -6.72 -10.94 -12.53
CA ALA A 53 -7.53 -10.77 -13.73
C ALA A 53 -7.93 -9.30 -14.00
N HIS A 54 -7.95 -8.45 -12.97
CA HIS A 54 -8.39 -7.05 -13.06
C HIS A 54 -7.22 -6.05 -13.05
N LEU A 55 -5.97 -6.52 -13.01
CA LEU A 55 -4.79 -5.65 -12.99
C LEU A 55 -4.51 -5.08 -14.37
N ASP A 56 -4.29 -3.77 -14.43
CA ASP A 56 -3.73 -3.11 -15.61
C ASP A 56 -2.20 -3.27 -15.67
N LYS A 57 -1.63 -3.08 -16.87
CA LYS A 57 -0.18 -3.23 -17.11
C LYS A 57 0.68 -2.37 -16.15
N PRO A 58 0.36 -1.09 -15.88
CA PRO A 58 1.08 -0.30 -14.90
C PRO A 58 1.03 -0.88 -13.48
N SER A 59 -0.13 -1.36 -13.02
CA SER A 59 -0.23 -1.97 -11.68
C SER A 59 0.57 -3.25 -11.60
N VAL A 60 0.62 -4.08 -12.65
CA VAL A 60 1.48 -5.28 -12.67
C VAL A 60 2.94 -4.89 -12.41
N ILE A 61 3.48 -3.90 -13.14
CA ILE A 61 4.86 -3.43 -12.93
C ILE A 61 5.06 -2.90 -11.51
N ARG A 62 4.13 -2.05 -11.05
CA ARG A 62 4.20 -1.42 -9.72
C ARG A 62 4.24 -2.48 -8.61
N LEU A 63 3.34 -3.46 -8.68
CA LEU A 63 3.25 -4.55 -7.71
C LEU A 63 4.46 -5.47 -7.78
N THR A 64 4.97 -5.77 -8.98
CA THR A 64 6.22 -6.52 -9.14
C THR A 64 7.39 -5.80 -8.48
N LEU A 65 7.53 -4.49 -8.69
CA LEU A 65 8.62 -3.71 -8.10
C LEU A 65 8.52 -3.68 -6.57
N SER A 66 7.32 -3.44 -6.04
CA SER A 66 7.06 -3.52 -4.60
C SER A 66 7.37 -4.90 -4.02
N TYR A 67 7.00 -5.97 -4.73
CA TYR A 67 7.31 -7.34 -4.32
C TYR A 67 8.81 -7.61 -4.29
N ILE A 68 9.56 -7.23 -5.33
CA ILE A 68 11.03 -7.37 -5.36
C ILE A 68 11.67 -6.60 -4.21
N ARG A 69 11.23 -5.37 -3.95
CA ARG A 69 11.71 -4.55 -2.83
C ARG A 69 11.42 -5.23 -1.49
N MET A 70 10.22 -5.77 -1.31
CA MET A 70 9.86 -6.51 -0.09
C MET A 70 10.73 -7.75 0.10
N GLN A 71 10.97 -8.52 -0.96
CA GLN A 71 11.86 -9.69 -0.93
C GLN A 71 13.29 -9.32 -0.56
N ALA A 72 13.81 -8.20 -1.08
CA ALA A 72 15.12 -7.69 -0.70
C ALA A 72 15.19 -7.33 0.79
N LEU A 73 14.14 -6.71 1.35
CA LEU A 73 14.05 -6.36 2.78
C LEU A 73 13.94 -7.58 3.71
N LEU A 74 13.33 -8.66 3.24
CA LEU A 74 13.24 -9.93 3.96
C LEU A 74 14.59 -10.65 3.98
N LYS A 75 15.25 -10.77 2.83
CA LYS A 75 16.59 -11.37 2.70
C LYS A 75 17.66 -10.60 3.47
N ALA A 76 17.60 -9.27 3.48
CA ALA A 76 18.48 -8.45 4.30
C ALA A 76 18.25 -8.62 5.82
N GLY A 77 17.11 -9.17 6.23
CA GLY A 77 16.73 -9.39 7.61
C GLY A 77 17.12 -10.75 8.17
N GLU A 78 17.92 -11.56 7.46
CA GLU A 78 18.28 -12.93 7.88
C GLU A 78 19.04 -13.01 9.21
N GLY A 79 19.49 -11.89 9.79
CA GLY A 79 19.92 -11.82 11.19
C GLY A 79 18.82 -12.06 12.23
N PHE A 80 17.53 -12.10 11.83
CA PHE A 80 16.37 -12.36 12.71
C PHE A 80 15.69 -13.72 12.45
N ARG A 81 16.26 -14.57 11.58
CA ARG A 81 15.78 -15.96 11.42
C ARG A 81 16.14 -16.86 12.61
N PHE A 82 17.01 -16.40 13.51
CA PHE A 82 17.24 -17.03 14.80
C PHE A 82 16.17 -16.58 15.80
N GLU A 83 15.08 -17.36 15.92
CA GLU A 83 14.41 -17.71 17.19
C GLU A 83 13.06 -18.42 16.99
N PHE A 84 12.41 -18.30 15.82
CA PHE A 84 11.07 -18.87 15.61
C PHE A 84 11.02 -20.31 15.06
N GLU A 85 12.15 -20.94 14.75
CA GLU A 85 12.17 -22.32 14.24
C GLU A 85 11.89 -23.41 15.30
N LYS A 86 11.60 -23.07 16.56
CA LYS A 86 11.40 -24.07 17.63
C LYS A 86 9.95 -24.39 18.03
N GLN A 87 8.93 -23.78 17.44
CA GLN A 87 7.54 -24.21 17.70
C GLN A 87 6.75 -24.31 16.39
N LYS A 88 6.86 -25.46 15.72
CA LYS A 88 5.86 -25.90 14.75
C LYS A 88 4.65 -26.41 15.53
N GLN A 89 3.63 -25.58 15.66
CA GLN A 89 2.29 -26.00 16.06
C GLN A 89 1.35 -25.91 14.84
N GLU A 90 0.27 -26.69 14.85
CA GLU A 90 -0.59 -27.11 13.72
C GLU A 90 -1.36 -26.01 12.95
N PHE A 91 -0.99 -24.74 13.04
CA PHE A 91 -1.66 -23.67 12.31
C PHE A 91 -1.00 -23.40 10.97
N THR A 92 -1.81 -23.15 9.93
CA THR A 92 -1.26 -22.64 8.67
C THR A 92 -0.73 -21.22 8.93
N PRO A 93 0.44 -20.82 8.39
CA PRO A 93 1.00 -19.48 8.61
C PRO A 93 0.05 -18.32 8.24
N LEU A 94 -0.92 -18.59 7.37
CA LEU A 94 -1.95 -17.65 6.96
C LEU A 94 -2.98 -17.40 8.08
N ASP A 95 -3.38 -18.45 8.80
CA ASP A 95 -4.34 -18.34 9.90
C ASP A 95 -3.75 -17.55 11.07
N GLU A 96 -2.46 -17.78 11.39
CA GLU A 96 -1.73 -17.01 12.39
C GLU A 96 -1.65 -15.53 12.01
N THR A 97 -1.24 -15.22 10.77
CA THR A 97 -1.15 -13.83 10.28
C THR A 97 -2.51 -13.13 10.36
N ASN A 98 -3.57 -13.82 9.97
CA ASN A 98 -4.93 -13.29 10.08
C ASN A 98 -5.37 -13.06 11.53
N MET A 99 -4.98 -13.93 12.46
CA MET A 99 -5.21 -13.75 13.89
C MET A 99 -4.48 -12.52 14.42
N TYR A 100 -3.18 -12.34 14.11
CA TYR A 100 -2.41 -11.16 14.50
C TYR A 100 -3.03 -9.87 13.97
N LEU A 101 -3.46 -9.85 12.71
CA LEU A 101 -4.11 -8.68 12.09
C LEU A 101 -5.48 -8.38 12.70
N LYS A 102 -6.22 -9.39 13.18
CA LYS A 102 -7.48 -9.20 13.92
C LYS A 102 -7.22 -8.56 15.28
N ILE A 103 -6.25 -9.06 16.03
CA ILE A 103 -5.85 -8.53 17.35
C ILE A 103 -5.32 -7.10 17.24
N LEU A 104 -4.62 -6.79 16.15
CA LEU A 104 -4.05 -5.46 15.94
C LEU A 104 -5.13 -4.36 15.82
N GLU A 105 -6.35 -4.70 15.39
CA GLU A 105 -7.41 -3.73 15.03
C GLU A 105 -6.93 -2.64 14.06
N GLY A 106 -6.02 -3.03 13.17
CA GLY A 106 -5.37 -2.15 12.21
C GLY A 106 -4.76 -2.94 11.07
N PHE A 107 -3.82 -2.32 10.36
CA PHE A 107 -3.11 -2.93 9.25
C PHE A 107 -1.61 -2.65 9.36
N LEU A 108 -0.81 -3.45 8.66
CA LEU A 108 0.63 -3.28 8.55
C LEU A 108 0.97 -2.44 7.32
N MET A 109 1.99 -1.61 7.44
CA MET A 109 2.50 -0.79 6.34
C MET A 109 4.03 -0.74 6.39
N VAL A 110 4.67 -0.88 5.23
CA VAL A 110 6.12 -0.73 5.06
C VAL A 110 6.36 0.40 4.08
N LEU A 111 7.06 1.44 4.53
CA LEU A 111 7.41 2.59 3.72
C LEU A 111 8.91 2.59 3.39
N SER A 112 9.28 2.98 2.17
CA SER A 112 10.66 3.40 1.88
C SER A 112 10.95 4.74 2.56
N THR A 113 12.22 5.12 2.70
CA THR A 113 12.60 6.46 3.16
C THR A 113 12.15 7.59 2.22
N ALA A 114 11.86 7.27 0.96
CA ALA A 114 11.26 8.20 0.01
C ALA A 114 9.73 8.31 0.13
N GLY A 115 9.10 7.45 0.94
CA GLY A 115 7.66 7.42 1.16
C GLY A 115 6.90 6.43 0.28
N ASP A 116 7.57 5.58 -0.50
CA ASP A 116 6.89 4.56 -1.31
C ASP A 116 6.30 3.48 -0.40
N MET A 117 5.02 3.15 -0.62
CA MET A 117 4.32 2.06 0.07
C MET A 117 4.79 0.70 -0.48
N ILE A 118 5.88 0.18 0.07
CA ILE A 118 6.48 -1.10 -0.36
C ILE A 118 5.52 -2.28 -0.08
N PHE A 119 4.86 -2.27 1.07
CA PHE A 119 3.94 -3.31 1.46
C PHE A 119 2.82 -2.77 2.35
N LEU A 120 1.63 -3.34 2.19
CA LEU A 120 0.46 -3.12 3.04
C LEU A 120 -0.18 -4.49 3.30
N SER A 121 -0.80 -4.73 4.46
CA SER A 121 -1.61 -5.94 4.63
C SER A 121 -2.96 -5.84 3.88
N GLU A 122 -3.51 -6.95 3.41
CA GLU A 122 -4.75 -6.99 2.61
C GLU A 122 -5.95 -6.33 3.31
N ASN A 123 -5.99 -6.43 4.64
CA ASN A 123 -7.04 -5.86 5.48
C ASN A 123 -7.04 -4.31 5.51
N VAL A 124 -6.10 -3.61 4.86
CA VAL A 124 -6.15 -2.15 4.71
C VAL A 124 -7.48 -1.67 4.11
N SER A 125 -8.05 -2.47 3.20
CA SER A 125 -9.36 -2.24 2.59
C SER A 125 -10.49 -2.11 3.61
N LYS A 126 -10.45 -2.88 4.70
CA LYS A 126 -11.43 -2.81 5.80
C LYS A 126 -11.43 -1.45 6.50
N TYR A 127 -10.27 -0.82 6.63
CA TYR A 127 -10.11 0.42 7.41
C TYR A 127 -10.19 1.67 6.55
N MET A 128 -9.63 1.60 5.33
CA MET A 128 -9.47 2.74 4.43
C MET A 128 -10.43 2.71 3.25
N GLY A 129 -11.01 1.55 2.90
CA GLY A 129 -11.88 1.40 1.72
C GLY A 129 -11.12 1.38 0.40
N LEU A 130 -9.79 1.33 0.45
CA LEU A 130 -8.90 1.23 -0.70
C LEU A 130 -8.19 -0.12 -0.65
N SER A 131 -8.10 -0.81 -1.78
CA SER A 131 -7.46 -2.12 -1.86
C SER A 131 -5.93 -2.02 -1.71
N GLN A 132 -5.33 -3.10 -1.25
CA GLN A 132 -3.88 -3.23 -1.15
C GLN A 132 -3.19 -2.97 -2.51
N THR A 133 -3.77 -3.48 -3.60
CA THR A 133 -3.21 -3.34 -4.96
C THR A 133 -3.31 -1.93 -5.54
N GLU A 134 -4.29 -1.13 -5.10
CA GLU A 134 -4.42 0.29 -5.45
C GLU A 134 -3.38 1.16 -4.73
N LEU A 135 -2.96 0.77 -3.53
CA LEU A 135 -2.05 1.55 -2.70
C LEU A 135 -0.59 1.14 -2.87
N MET A 136 -0.31 -0.16 -2.98
CA MET A 136 1.06 -0.66 -3.03
C MET A 136 1.84 -0.08 -4.22
N GLY A 137 3.05 0.40 -3.92
CA GLY A 137 4.01 1.01 -4.83
C GLY A 137 3.73 2.49 -5.16
N HIS A 138 2.64 3.06 -4.67
CA HIS A 138 2.45 4.51 -4.71
C HIS A 138 3.19 5.22 -3.58
N ASN A 139 3.39 6.52 -3.73
CA ASN A 139 3.97 7.34 -2.67
C ASN A 139 2.89 7.74 -1.64
N ILE A 140 3.22 7.62 -0.36
CA ILE A 140 2.30 7.95 0.75
C ILE A 140 1.83 9.41 0.74
N PHE A 141 2.64 10.32 0.17
CA PHE A 141 2.28 11.74 0.06
C PHE A 141 1.11 12.00 -0.90
N GLU A 142 0.78 11.06 -1.81
CA GLU A 142 -0.42 11.12 -2.67
C GLU A 142 -1.71 10.85 -1.88
N TYR A 143 -1.59 10.16 -0.74
CA TYR A 143 -2.73 9.69 0.04
C TYR A 143 -2.83 10.36 1.41
N THR A 144 -1.89 11.22 1.78
CA THR A 144 -1.85 11.88 3.09
C THR A 144 -2.12 13.37 2.99
N HIS A 145 -2.67 13.94 4.06
CA HIS A 145 -3.02 15.36 4.10
C HIS A 145 -1.75 16.24 4.02
N PRO A 146 -1.70 17.27 3.16
CA PRO A 146 -0.49 18.09 2.97
C PRO A 146 0.09 18.71 4.24
N CYS A 147 -0.76 19.15 5.17
CA CYS A 147 -0.30 19.67 6.47
C CYS A 147 0.48 18.66 7.33
N ASP A 148 0.33 17.36 7.07
CA ASP A 148 1.00 16.30 7.85
C ASP A 148 2.32 15.87 7.16
N HIS A 149 2.62 16.36 5.95
CA HIS A 149 3.75 15.89 5.14
C HIS A 149 5.10 16.14 5.80
N GLU A 150 5.29 17.29 6.47
CA GLU A 150 6.55 17.57 7.17
C GLU A 150 6.79 16.60 8.34
N GLU A 151 5.74 16.29 9.10
CA GLU A 151 5.82 15.30 10.19
C GLU A 151 6.11 13.90 9.65
N ILE A 152 5.45 13.50 8.56
CA ILE A 152 5.70 12.21 7.90
C ILE A 152 7.16 12.15 7.41
N ARG A 153 7.67 13.20 6.75
CA ARG A 153 9.09 13.27 6.31
C ARG A 153 10.04 13.14 7.48
N HIS A 154 9.76 13.81 8.59
CA HIS A 154 10.56 13.68 9.81
C HIS A 154 10.59 12.24 10.32
N ASN A 155 9.44 11.56 10.33
CA ASN A 155 9.33 10.17 10.77
C ASN A 155 10.00 9.18 9.79
N LEU A 156 10.07 9.49 8.50
CA LEU A 156 10.78 8.68 7.49
C LEU A 156 12.31 8.84 7.55
N ARG A 157 12.81 9.96 8.08
CA ARG A 157 14.26 10.21 8.19
C ARG A 157 14.91 9.26 9.20
N GLN A 158 16.14 8.87 8.87
CA GLN A 158 17.02 8.13 9.78
C GLN A 158 17.63 9.12 10.77
N THR A 159 17.02 9.27 11.95
CA THR A 159 17.59 10.06 13.04
C THR A 159 18.33 9.12 13.99
N ALA A 160 19.63 9.33 14.15
CA ALA A 160 20.47 8.59 15.10
C ALA A 160 19.83 8.61 16.50
N GLY A 161 19.67 7.43 17.12
CA GLY A 161 19.16 7.28 18.49
C GLY A 161 17.65 7.09 18.65
N ARG A 162 16.82 7.44 17.66
CA ARG A 162 15.38 7.11 17.68
C ARG A 162 15.07 6.09 16.59
N LEU A 163 14.98 4.82 16.96
CA LEU A 163 14.52 3.76 16.05
C LEU A 163 13.00 3.59 16.06
N LYS A 164 12.34 3.90 17.17
CA LYS A 164 10.87 3.85 17.30
C LYS A 164 10.23 5.11 16.71
N ARG A 165 9.06 4.95 16.09
CA ARG A 165 8.21 6.01 15.56
C ARG A 165 6.82 5.86 16.17
N ASP A 166 6.23 6.98 16.53
CA ASP A 166 4.88 7.08 17.07
C ASP A 166 4.34 8.45 16.67
N PHE A 167 3.41 8.47 15.72
CA PHE A 167 2.86 9.68 15.15
C PHE A 167 1.44 9.44 14.65
N VAL A 168 0.72 10.53 14.39
CA VAL A 168 -0.58 10.48 13.74
C VAL A 168 -0.50 11.10 12.37
N MET A 169 -1.30 10.59 11.44
CA MET A 169 -1.42 11.20 10.11
C MET A 169 -2.83 11.07 9.59
N ARG A 170 -3.27 12.05 8.80
CA ARG A 170 -4.52 11.98 8.07
C ARG A 170 -4.28 11.33 6.71
N ILE A 171 -5.02 10.27 6.44
CA ILE A 171 -4.97 9.53 5.17
C ILE A 171 -6.33 9.56 4.48
N LYS A 172 -6.30 9.56 3.16
CA LYS A 172 -7.47 9.47 2.29
C LYS A 172 -8.15 8.11 2.48
N SER A 173 -9.45 8.13 2.75
CA SER A 173 -10.28 6.95 2.90
C SER A 173 -11.48 7.03 1.96
N ALA A 174 -11.78 5.92 1.29
CA ALA A 174 -13.02 5.74 0.53
C ALA A 174 -14.18 5.24 1.41
N LEU A 175 -13.99 5.12 2.74
CA LEU A 175 -15.09 4.82 3.66
C LEU A 175 -15.84 6.09 4.03
N THR A 176 -17.16 5.97 4.07
CA THR A 176 -18.06 6.95 4.67
C THR A 176 -17.88 6.98 6.19
N HIS A 177 -18.39 8.03 6.86
CA HIS A 177 -18.42 8.12 8.33
C HIS A 177 -19.12 6.93 9.02
N ARG A 178 -20.00 6.21 8.30
CA ARG A 178 -20.69 4.99 8.77
C ARG A 178 -19.94 3.69 8.45
N GLY A 179 -18.70 3.77 7.97
CA GLY A 179 -17.88 2.60 7.64
C GLY A 179 -18.26 1.85 6.35
N ARG A 180 -19.22 2.37 5.57
CA ARG A 180 -19.57 1.80 4.26
C ARG A 180 -18.63 2.31 3.18
N ILE A 181 -18.27 1.46 2.22
CA ILE A 181 -17.50 1.85 1.04
C ILE A 181 -18.34 2.85 0.24
N GLY A 182 -17.84 4.08 0.13
CA GLY A 182 -18.47 5.18 -0.61
C GLY A 182 -18.02 5.21 -2.07
N ASN A 183 -18.55 6.17 -2.83
CA ASN A 183 -18.08 6.45 -4.18
C ASN A 183 -16.66 7.05 -4.11
N LEU A 184 -15.81 6.78 -5.10
CA LEU A 184 -14.44 7.33 -5.17
C LEU A 184 -14.39 8.87 -5.06
N LYS A 185 -15.48 9.56 -5.39
CA LYS A 185 -15.62 11.02 -5.25
C LYS A 185 -15.87 11.52 -3.82
N SER A 186 -16.23 10.65 -2.88
CA SER A 186 -16.56 11.00 -1.49
C SER A 186 -15.45 10.63 -0.51
N THR A 187 -14.19 10.74 -0.93
CA THR A 187 -13.06 10.38 -0.07
C THR A 187 -12.95 11.34 1.11
N THR A 188 -12.91 10.79 2.31
CA THR A 188 -12.77 11.53 3.56
C THR A 188 -11.35 11.38 4.12
N TRP A 189 -10.96 12.29 5.01
CA TRP A 189 -9.73 12.13 5.77
C TRP A 189 -10.02 11.31 7.03
N LYS A 190 -9.25 10.24 7.24
CA LYS A 190 -9.22 9.49 8.49
C LYS A 190 -7.91 9.69 9.20
N VAL A 191 -7.96 9.80 10.52
CA VAL A 191 -6.75 9.87 11.35
C VAL A 191 -6.28 8.45 11.63
N LEU A 192 -5.02 8.19 11.30
CA LEU A 192 -4.30 6.97 11.62
C LEU A 192 -3.28 7.24 12.72
N HIS A 193 -3.23 6.34 13.69
CA HIS A 193 -2.13 6.20 14.63
C HIS A 193 -1.12 5.23 14.04
N CYS A 194 0.10 5.71 13.82
CA CYS A 194 1.19 4.96 13.23
C CYS A 194 2.29 4.72 14.25
N GLN A 195 2.49 3.46 14.62
CA GLN A 195 3.55 3.05 15.53
C GLN A 195 4.49 2.10 14.82
N GLY A 196 5.79 2.25 15.00
CA GLY A 196 6.71 1.46 14.20
C GLY A 196 8.16 1.63 14.53
N ARG A 197 9.00 1.05 13.67
CA ARG A 197 10.45 1.19 13.76
C ARG A 197 11.11 1.28 12.40
N VAL A 198 12.20 2.03 12.34
CA VAL A 198 13.08 2.06 11.17
C VAL A 198 13.91 0.77 11.15
N LYS A 199 13.90 0.08 10.01
CA LYS A 199 14.76 -1.08 9.73
C LYS A 199 15.84 -0.66 8.74
N LEU A 200 17.09 -0.96 9.08
CA LEU A 200 18.25 -0.75 8.22
C LEU A 200 18.63 -2.10 7.59
N SER A 201 18.77 -2.13 6.26
CA SER A 201 19.45 -3.23 5.58
C SER A 201 20.95 -2.96 5.54
N VAL A 202 21.75 -3.93 5.96
CA VAL A 202 23.23 -3.85 5.96
C VAL A 202 23.84 -4.51 4.70
N SER A 203 23.03 -5.05 3.77
CA SER A 203 23.55 -5.58 2.50
C SER A 203 23.90 -4.46 1.52
N SER A 204 24.66 -4.79 0.46
CA SER A 204 25.28 -3.92 -0.56
C SER A 204 24.37 -2.90 -1.29
N SER A 205 23.08 -2.84 -0.95
CA SER A 205 22.11 -1.86 -1.47
C SER A 205 21.44 -0.99 -0.38
N SER A 206 21.86 -1.10 0.90
CA SER A 206 21.45 -0.28 2.06
C SER A 206 20.02 0.30 2.00
N VAL A 207 19.03 -0.56 1.73
CA VAL A 207 17.64 -0.12 1.69
C VAL A 207 17.11 0.00 3.12
N SER A 208 16.82 1.22 3.55
CA SER A 208 16.16 1.49 4.81
C SER A 208 14.66 1.62 4.60
N CYS A 209 13.88 1.12 5.54
CA CYS A 209 12.43 1.22 5.50
C CYS A 209 11.85 1.49 6.88
N LEU A 210 10.62 2.00 6.91
CA LEU A 210 9.85 2.19 8.12
C LEU A 210 8.75 1.12 8.17
N LEU A 211 8.80 0.26 9.19
CA LEU A 211 7.77 -0.76 9.45
C LEU A 211 6.76 -0.19 10.46
N LEU A 212 5.48 -0.16 10.10
CA LEU A 212 4.42 0.46 10.87
C LEU A 212 3.25 -0.50 11.11
N THR A 213 2.71 -0.44 12.33
CA THR A 213 1.32 -0.77 12.62
C THR A 213 0.49 0.50 12.52
N CYS A 214 -0.62 0.43 11.78
CA CYS A 214 -1.50 1.56 11.53
C CYS A 214 -2.89 1.24 12.05
N ARG A 215 -3.38 2.02 13.01
CA ARG A 215 -4.73 1.87 13.58
C ARG A 215 -5.56 3.12 13.32
N PRO A 216 -6.79 3.01 12.78
CA PRO A 216 -7.67 4.16 12.71
C PRO A 216 -8.06 4.60 14.12
N LEU A 217 -7.93 5.89 14.43
CA LEU A 217 -8.43 6.41 15.70
C LEU A 217 -9.95 6.35 15.68
N PRO A 218 -10.60 5.68 16.65
CA PRO A 218 -12.04 5.70 16.74
C PRO A 218 -12.51 7.12 17.10
N LEU A 219 -13.33 7.71 16.23
CA LEU A 219 -14.04 8.96 16.52
C LEU A 219 -15.35 8.71 17.30
N SER A 220 -15.68 7.45 17.59
CA SER A 220 -16.94 7.03 18.19
C SER A 220 -16.78 6.65 19.67
N HIS A 221 -17.62 7.25 20.50
CA HIS A 221 -17.68 7.13 21.97
C HIS A 221 -18.26 5.80 22.50
N THR A 222 -18.32 4.73 21.72
CA THR A 222 -19.29 3.64 21.95
C THR A 222 -18.74 2.36 22.56
N LEU A 223 -17.45 2.26 22.89
CA LEU A 223 -16.90 1.09 23.59
C LEU A 223 -16.42 1.50 24.97
N LEU A 224 -17.39 1.68 25.86
CA LEU A 224 -17.14 1.95 27.25
C LEU A 224 -17.05 0.61 27.99
N SER A 225 -15.82 0.24 28.36
CA SER A 225 -15.52 -0.83 29.30
C SER A 225 -15.95 -0.41 30.70
N THR A 226 -16.05 -1.37 31.62
CA THR A 226 -16.28 -1.12 33.06
C THR A 226 -15.19 -0.24 33.68
N HIS A 227 -14.00 -0.22 33.07
CA HIS A 227 -12.85 0.56 33.53
C HIS A 227 -12.55 1.78 32.64
N THR A 228 -13.50 2.22 31.80
CA THR A 228 -13.36 3.47 31.05
C THR A 228 -14.51 4.43 31.34
N PHE A 229 -14.18 5.71 31.46
CA PHE A 229 -15.14 6.80 31.63
C PHE A 229 -15.00 7.80 30.47
N THR A 230 -16.02 8.60 30.24
CA THR A 230 -16.02 9.65 29.20
C THR A 230 -16.00 11.02 29.85
N SER A 231 -15.12 11.90 29.40
CA SER A 231 -15.23 13.34 29.64
C SER A 231 -15.39 14.08 28.31
N GLN A 232 -16.12 15.19 28.35
CA GLN A 232 -16.18 16.16 27.27
C GLN A 232 -15.49 17.44 27.71
N HIS A 233 -14.82 18.07 26.77
CA HIS A 233 -14.03 19.26 27.03
C HIS A 233 -14.28 20.30 25.94
N SER A 234 -14.17 21.58 26.30
CA SER A 234 -14.00 22.65 25.31
C SER A 234 -12.60 22.59 24.69
N MET A 235 -12.39 23.35 23.61
CA MET A 235 -11.10 23.36 22.87
C MET A 235 -9.90 23.82 23.71
N ASP A 236 -10.15 24.50 24.83
CA ASP A 236 -9.16 24.90 25.84
C ASP A 236 -8.97 23.83 26.94
N MET A 237 -9.43 22.59 26.69
CA MET A 237 -9.33 21.43 27.58
C MET A 237 -10.11 21.55 28.89
N ARG A 238 -10.96 22.57 29.09
CA ARG A 238 -11.82 22.65 30.28
C ARG A 238 -12.95 21.62 30.20
N PHE A 239 -13.21 20.94 31.32
CA PHE A 239 -14.29 19.96 31.42
C PHE A 239 -15.65 20.65 31.24
N THR A 240 -16.44 20.15 30.29
CA THR A 240 -17.86 20.53 30.12
C THR A 240 -18.78 19.42 30.62
N TYR A 241 -18.31 18.18 30.61
CA TYR A 241 -19.03 17.01 31.13
C TYR A 241 -18.03 15.94 31.59
N CYS A 242 -18.37 15.20 32.63
CA CYS A 242 -17.66 13.98 33.02
C CYS A 242 -18.67 12.92 33.48
N ASP A 243 -18.50 11.70 33.00
CA ASP A 243 -19.31 10.55 33.38
C ASP A 243 -19.13 10.21 34.87
N GLN A 244 -20.21 9.85 35.55
CA GLN A 244 -20.22 9.48 36.97
C GLN A 244 -19.31 8.28 37.29
N ARG A 245 -19.00 7.44 36.30
CA ARG A 245 -18.05 6.33 36.44
C ARG A 245 -16.62 6.78 36.79
N CYS A 246 -16.27 8.05 36.58
CA CYS A 246 -14.98 8.56 37.09
C CYS A 246 -14.90 8.52 38.63
N PHE A 247 -16.04 8.43 39.32
CA PHE A 247 -16.13 8.35 40.78
C PHE A 247 -16.37 6.92 41.30
N SER A 248 -16.54 5.91 40.43
CA SER A 248 -16.94 4.56 40.85
C SER A 248 -15.79 3.61 41.20
N SER A 249 -14.59 4.12 41.49
CA SER A 249 -13.47 3.30 41.99
C SER A 249 -13.36 3.37 43.52
N ALA A 250 -14.33 2.78 44.24
CA ALA A 250 -14.20 2.41 45.66
C ALA A 250 -15.40 1.57 46.12
N SER A 251 -15.47 0.29 45.74
CA SER A 251 -16.23 -0.77 46.43
C SER A 251 -15.65 -2.12 46.04
#